data_AF-A0A9Q1GQR4-F1
#
_entry.id   AF-A0A9Q1GQR4-F1
#
_cell.length_a   1.000
_cell.length_b   1.000
_cell.length_c   1.000
_cell.angle_alpha   90.00
_cell.angle_beta   90.00
_cell.angle_gamma   90.00
#
_symmetry.space_group_name_H-M   'P 1'
#
loop_
_entity.id
_entity.type
_entity.pdbx_description
1 polymer ?
#
loop_
_entity_poly.entity_id
_entity_poly.type
_entity_poly.pdbx_seq_one_letter_code
_entity_poly.pdbx_strand_id
1 'polypeptide(L)'
;MIPGKLAVWLVRNFDICSCSLPLTNGRLRVTEHDVYMTLALTKGPLEVAEAKSEMNCSRWGRRIKRNFIVFAVSTCINGNQRGEVNYLVLDTLLDLSKVRELNWARYTMAVLFSSVDEWKKKTSRFFRGPILFLMLCYLDWVVFKVRNVKHQFPTLRGWTNNKMKSKKK
;
A
#
# COMPACT_ATOMS: atom_id res chain seq x y z
N MET A 1 6.42 -8.21 13.47
CA MET A 1 5.24 -9.08 13.38
C MET A 1 4.01 -8.18 13.17
N ILE A 2 3.36 -8.28 12.01
CA ILE A 2 2.11 -7.57 11.72
C ILE A 2 1.02 -8.19 12.61
N PRO A 3 0.24 -7.42 13.40
CA PRO A 3 -0.83 -8.02 14.19
C PRO A 3 -1.93 -8.57 13.26
N GLY A 4 -1.95 -9.89 13.07
CA GLY A 4 -2.88 -10.54 12.12
C GLY A 4 -4.35 -10.19 12.36
N LYS A 5 -4.76 -10.02 13.62
CA LYS A 5 -6.13 -9.61 13.99
C LYS A 5 -6.48 -8.20 13.49
N LEU A 6 -5.54 -7.24 13.59
CA LEU A 6 -5.77 -5.87 13.10
C LEU A 6 -5.88 -5.87 11.58
N ALA A 7 -4.97 -6.57 10.89
CA ALA A 7 -5.01 -6.68 9.43
C ALA A 7 -6.34 -7.23 8.92
N VAL A 8 -6.82 -8.35 9.49
CA VAL A 8 -8.10 -8.95 9.14
C VAL A 8 -9.27 -8.00 9.44
N TRP A 9 -9.25 -7.33 10.60
CA TRP A 9 -10.28 -6.36 10.95
C TRP A 9 -10.35 -5.20 9.95
N LEU A 10 -9.19 -4.65 9.56
CA LEU A 10 -9.12 -3.53 8.61
C LEU A 10 -9.71 -3.91 7.26
N VAL A 11 -9.30 -5.04 6.69
CA VAL A 11 -9.81 -5.49 5.38
C VAL A 11 -11.31 -5.78 5.45
N ARG A 12 -11.78 -6.43 6.52
CA ARG A 12 -13.20 -6.76 6.70
C ARG A 12 -14.08 -5.52 6.80
N ASN A 13 -13.61 -4.49 7.50
CA ASN A 13 -14.38 -3.27 7.77
C ASN A 13 -14.11 -2.13 6.78
N PHE A 14 -13.15 -2.28 5.85
CA PHE A 14 -12.92 -1.29 4.80
C PHE A 14 -14.14 -1.20 3.89
N ASP A 15 -14.76 -0.04 3.83
CA ASP A 15 -15.86 0.25 2.93
C ASP A 15 -15.31 0.74 1.59
N ILE A 16 -15.52 -0.11 0.59
CA ILE A 16 -15.04 0.05 -0.78
C ILE A 16 -15.73 1.25 -1.46
N CYS A 17 -17.03 1.45 -1.21
CA CYS A 17 -17.83 2.49 -1.87
C CYS A 17 -17.43 3.90 -1.40
N SER A 18 -17.19 4.04 -0.10
CA SER A 18 -16.81 5.33 0.50
C SER A 18 -15.30 5.52 0.65
N CYS A 19 -14.50 4.49 0.30
CA CYS A 19 -13.06 4.41 0.56
C CYS A 19 -12.73 4.79 2.00
N SER A 20 -13.36 4.13 2.97
CA SER A 20 -13.22 4.52 4.37
C SER A 20 -13.26 3.37 5.37
N LEU A 21 -12.72 3.62 6.56
CA LEU A 21 -12.79 2.72 7.71
C LEU A 21 -13.68 3.31 8.81
N PRO A 22 -14.47 2.49 9.51
CA PRO A 22 -15.17 2.94 10.71
C PRO A 22 -14.18 3.22 11.83
N LEU A 23 -14.49 4.23 12.64
CA LEU A 23 -13.76 4.61 13.85
C LEU A 23 -14.76 4.84 14.97
N THR A 24 -14.28 4.92 16.22
CA THR A 24 -15.13 5.18 17.38
C THR A 24 -15.90 6.50 17.25
N ASN A 25 -15.29 7.53 16.67
CA ASN A 25 -15.86 8.88 16.57
C ASN A 25 -16.02 9.35 15.11
N GLY A 26 -16.31 8.44 14.18
CA GLY A 26 -16.55 8.79 12.78
C GLY A 26 -15.97 7.80 11.78
N ARG A 27 -15.43 8.31 10.67
CA ARG A 27 -14.86 7.48 9.59
C ARG A 27 -13.53 8.04 9.11
N LEU A 28 -12.59 7.14 8.87
CA LEU A 28 -11.30 7.45 8.25
C LEU A 28 -11.46 7.30 6.75
N ARG A 29 -11.59 8.42 6.03
CA ARG A 29 -11.53 8.40 4.57
C ARG A 29 -10.08 8.25 4.13
N VAL A 30 -9.84 7.27 3.27
CA VAL A 30 -8.52 6.95 2.72
C VAL A 30 -8.45 7.45 1.29
N THR A 31 -7.39 8.19 0.97
CA THR A 31 -7.21 8.87 -0.32
C THR A 31 -5.81 8.64 -0.88
N GLU A 32 -5.59 9.00 -2.14
CA GLU A 32 -4.25 9.03 -2.75
C GLU A 32 -3.27 9.92 -1.97
N HIS A 33 -3.77 11.00 -1.35
CA HIS A 33 -2.93 11.87 -0.52
C HIS A 33 -2.44 11.13 0.72
N ASP A 34 -3.27 10.28 1.33
CA ASP A 34 -2.85 9.47 2.48
C ASP A 34 -1.78 8.45 2.08
N VAL A 35 -1.87 7.86 0.88
CA VAL A 35 -0.80 6.99 0.34
C VAL A 35 0.50 7.77 0.18
N TYR A 36 0.43 8.96 -0.42
CA TYR A 36 1.59 9.85 -0.57
C TYR A 36 2.21 10.20 0.79
N MET A 37 1.41 10.64 1.76
CA MET A 37 1.89 11.03 3.09
C MET A 37 2.45 9.84 3.86
N THR A 38 1.84 8.66 3.72
CA THR A 38 2.20 7.47 4.50
C THR A 38 3.46 6.79 3.97
N LEU A 39 3.53 6.58 2.66
CA LEU A 39 4.55 5.76 2.01
C LEU A 39 5.54 6.55 1.14
N ALA A 40 5.36 7.87 0.98
CA ALA A 40 6.09 8.69 0.02
C ALA A 40 5.99 8.21 -1.45
N LEU A 41 4.88 7.56 -1.81
CA LEU A 41 4.61 7.17 -3.19
C LEU A 41 4.09 8.36 -4.00
N THR A 42 4.64 8.58 -5.20
CA THR A 42 4.38 9.78 -6.00
C THR A 42 2.94 9.84 -6.52
N LYS A 43 2.47 11.09 -6.69
CA LYS A 43 1.20 11.44 -7.35
C LYS A 43 1.49 12.09 -8.70
N GLY A 44 2.29 11.41 -9.52
CA GLY A 44 2.66 11.96 -10.82
C GLY A 44 1.49 11.96 -11.82
N PRO A 45 1.65 12.61 -12.98
CA PRO A 45 0.60 12.71 -13.99
C PRO A 45 0.38 11.43 -14.80
N LEU A 46 1.35 10.50 -14.80
CA LEU A 46 1.30 9.28 -15.61
C LEU A 46 0.69 8.13 -14.81
N GLU A 47 -0.12 7.29 -15.47
CA GLU A 47 -0.69 6.10 -14.84
C GLU A 47 0.30 4.92 -14.84
N VAL A 48 0.20 4.06 -13.83
CA VAL A 48 0.92 2.78 -13.81
C VAL A 48 0.18 1.80 -14.73
N ALA A 49 0.81 1.41 -15.83
CA ALA A 49 0.33 0.38 -16.73
C ALA A 49 0.78 -1.01 -16.27
N GLU A 50 -0.17 -1.93 -16.14
CA GLU A 50 0.10 -3.34 -15.92
C GLU A 50 0.32 -4.06 -17.28
N ALA A 51 1.41 -4.81 -17.38
CA ALA A 51 1.78 -5.67 -18.50
C ALA A 51 0.75 -6.79 -18.68
N LYS A 52 0.42 -7.13 -19.92
CA LYS A 52 -0.58 -8.18 -20.23
C LYS A 52 0.01 -9.60 -20.19
N SER A 53 1.33 -9.75 -20.11
CA SER A 53 2.01 -11.04 -20.06
C SER A 53 3.36 -10.94 -19.35
N GLU A 54 3.86 -12.07 -18.86
CA GLU A 54 5.22 -12.20 -18.35
C GLU A 54 6.23 -11.93 -19.48
N MET A 55 7.13 -10.99 -19.26
CA MET A 55 8.11 -10.57 -20.25
C MET A 55 9.39 -11.42 -20.15
N ASN A 56 9.94 -11.86 -21.29
CA ASN A 56 11.07 -12.79 -21.33
C ASN A 56 12.36 -12.22 -20.68
N CYS A 57 12.94 -13.00 -19.75
CA CYS A 57 13.83 -12.53 -18.67
C CYS A 57 15.32 -12.27 -19.08
N SER A 58 15.75 -12.62 -20.29
CA SER A 58 17.17 -12.58 -20.67
C SER A 58 17.78 -11.16 -20.75
N ARG A 59 16.97 -10.12 -20.94
CA ARG A 59 17.43 -8.71 -21.04
C ARG A 59 17.48 -7.96 -19.71
N TRP A 60 16.97 -8.57 -18.63
CA TRP A 60 16.56 -7.87 -17.39
C TRP A 60 17.50 -8.09 -16.20
N GLY A 61 18.37 -9.10 -16.25
CA GLY A 61 19.21 -9.54 -15.12
C GLY A 61 20.28 -8.57 -14.58
N ARG A 62 20.31 -7.29 -15.00
CA ARG A 62 21.39 -6.34 -14.63
C ARG A 62 20.94 -5.01 -14.00
N ARG A 63 19.66 -4.78 -13.67
CA ARG A 63 19.20 -3.49 -13.11
C ARG A 63 18.61 -3.63 -11.70
N ILE A 64 19.46 -3.48 -10.69
CA ILE A 64 19.11 -3.52 -9.24
C ILE A 64 17.88 -2.67 -8.91
N LYS A 65 17.84 -1.41 -9.41
CA LYS A 65 16.71 -0.50 -9.17
C LYS A 65 15.37 -1.09 -9.63
N ARG A 66 15.39 -1.78 -10.77
CA ARG A 66 14.18 -2.36 -11.35
C ARG A 66 13.68 -3.55 -10.52
N ASN A 67 14.59 -4.46 -10.20
CA ASN A 67 14.30 -5.63 -9.37
C ASN A 67 13.80 -5.22 -7.99
N PHE A 68 14.37 -4.16 -7.41
CA PHE A 68 13.90 -3.60 -6.15
C PHE A 68 12.46 -3.08 -6.22
N ILE A 69 12.11 -2.31 -7.27
CA ILE A 69 10.74 -1.80 -7.41
C ILE A 69 9.75 -2.95 -7.58
N VAL A 70 10.06 -3.92 -8.43
CA VAL A 70 9.22 -5.11 -8.64
C VAL A 70 9.01 -5.86 -7.32
N PHE A 71 10.08 -6.06 -6.55
CA PHE A 71 10.01 -6.69 -5.24
C PHE A 71 9.15 -5.88 -4.26
N ALA A 72 9.35 -4.56 -4.17
CA ALA A 72 8.60 -3.69 -3.29
C ALA A 72 7.10 -3.67 -3.66
N VAL A 73 6.76 -3.58 -4.94
CA VAL A 73 5.38 -3.64 -5.41
C VAL A 73 4.76 -5.00 -5.07
N SER A 74 5.44 -6.10 -5.38
CA SER A 74 4.93 -7.46 -5.16
C SER A 74 4.71 -7.79 -3.68
N THR A 75 5.50 -7.19 -2.79
CA THR A 75 5.43 -7.49 -1.35
C THR A 75 4.56 -6.50 -0.57
N CYS A 76 4.54 -5.23 -0.96
CA CYS A 76 3.89 -4.17 -0.18
C CYS A 76 2.63 -3.60 -0.82
N ILE A 77 2.42 -3.79 -2.13
CA ILE A 77 1.32 -3.15 -2.86
C ILE A 77 0.38 -4.19 -3.47
N ASN A 78 0.86 -4.98 -4.43
CA ASN A 78 0.05 -5.92 -5.21
C ASN A 78 0.71 -7.30 -5.26
N GLY A 79 0.45 -8.11 -4.25
CA GLY A 79 0.95 -9.48 -4.17
C GLY A 79 0.22 -10.47 -5.06
N ASN A 80 0.81 -11.65 -5.23
CA ASN A 80 0.22 -12.78 -5.93
C ASN A 80 -0.26 -13.84 -4.92
N GLN A 81 -1.43 -14.43 -5.18
CA GLN A 81 -1.96 -15.57 -4.43
C GLN A 81 -1.07 -16.82 -4.50
N ARG A 82 -0.20 -16.91 -5.51
CA ARG A 82 0.76 -18.01 -5.69
C ARG A 82 2.11 -17.77 -5.02
N GLY A 83 2.32 -16.60 -4.39
CA GLY A 83 3.62 -16.21 -3.82
C GLY A 83 4.68 -15.85 -4.86
N GLU A 84 4.30 -15.77 -6.13
CA GLU A 84 5.18 -15.37 -7.23
C GLU A 84 5.29 -13.85 -7.31
N VAL A 85 6.36 -13.39 -7.95
CA VAL A 85 6.58 -11.97 -8.22
C VAL A 85 5.50 -11.45 -9.16
N ASN A 86 4.90 -10.30 -8.82
CA ASN A 86 3.93 -9.65 -9.68
C ASN A 86 4.65 -8.84 -10.75
N TYR A 87 4.91 -9.50 -11.88
CA TYR A 87 5.54 -8.90 -13.04
C TYR A 87 4.62 -7.96 -13.83
N LEU A 88 3.35 -7.78 -13.42
CA LEU A 88 2.42 -6.90 -14.14
C LEU A 88 2.94 -5.45 -14.13
N VAL A 89 3.66 -4.97 -13.13
CA VAL A 89 4.24 -3.59 -13.19
C VAL A 89 5.45 -3.44 -14.13
N LEU A 90 5.92 -4.51 -14.80
CA LEU A 90 7.17 -4.47 -15.57
C LEU A 90 7.15 -3.56 -16.80
N ASP A 91 6.01 -3.43 -17.48
CA ASP A 91 5.91 -2.63 -18.71
C ASP A 91 6.18 -1.15 -18.41
N THR A 92 5.55 -0.66 -17.33
CA THR A 92 5.79 0.67 -16.76
C THR A 92 7.25 0.90 -16.35
N LEU A 93 7.95 -0.16 -15.97
CA LEU A 93 9.34 -0.05 -15.54
C LEU A 93 10.31 0.01 -16.72
N LEU A 94 9.92 -0.28 -17.97
CA LEU A 94 10.82 -0.27 -19.14
C LEU A 94 11.71 0.98 -19.16
N ASP A 95 11.09 2.15 -18.97
CA ASP A 95 11.73 3.44 -18.86
C ASP A 95 11.80 3.92 -17.39
N LEU A 96 12.97 3.76 -16.77
CA LEU A 96 13.19 4.18 -15.38
C LEU A 96 13.17 5.69 -15.18
N SER A 97 13.29 6.49 -16.24
CA SER A 97 13.23 7.96 -16.13
C SER A 97 11.83 8.43 -15.71
N LYS A 98 10.80 7.78 -16.27
CA LYS A 98 9.37 8.08 -16.03
C LYS A 98 8.85 7.54 -14.71
N VAL A 99 9.59 6.66 -14.02
CA VAL A 99 9.12 6.00 -12.79
C VAL A 99 8.71 6.99 -11.70
N ARG A 100 9.36 8.15 -11.64
CA ARG A 100 9.05 9.22 -10.69
C ARG A 100 7.80 10.02 -11.06
N GLU A 101 7.41 9.99 -12.32
CA GLU A 101 6.25 10.71 -12.88
C GLU A 101 4.98 9.85 -12.85
N LEU A 102 5.07 8.63 -12.36
CA LEU A 102 3.92 7.74 -12.21
C LEU A 102 3.11 8.08 -10.96
N ASN A 103 1.81 7.84 -11.02
CA ASN A 103 0.90 7.91 -9.90
C ASN A 103 0.85 6.59 -9.12
N TRP A 104 1.94 6.28 -8.42
CA TRP A 104 2.02 5.11 -7.54
C TRP A 104 0.97 5.16 -6.41
N ALA A 105 0.56 6.36 -6.00
CA ALA A 105 -0.49 6.53 -5.00
C ALA A 105 -1.86 6.05 -5.52
N ARG A 106 -2.24 6.46 -6.73
CA ARG A 106 -3.49 6.04 -7.38
C ARG A 106 -3.48 4.55 -7.69
N TYR A 107 -2.36 4.02 -8.18
CA TYR A 107 -2.20 2.58 -8.39
C TYR A 107 -2.41 1.81 -7.08
N THR A 108 -1.82 2.26 -5.97
CA THR A 108 -2.00 1.62 -4.65
C THR A 108 -3.46 1.64 -4.21
N MET A 109 -4.18 2.75 -4.42
CA MET A 109 -5.62 2.85 -4.12
C MET A 109 -6.45 1.89 -4.97
N ALA A 110 -6.17 1.80 -6.28
CA ALA A 110 -6.85 0.88 -7.19
C ALA A 110 -6.64 -0.58 -6.78
N VAL A 111 -5.41 -0.96 -6.42
CA VAL A 111 -5.09 -2.29 -5.90
C VAL A 111 -5.77 -2.55 -4.55
N LEU A 112 -5.81 -1.56 -3.65
CA LEU A 112 -6.55 -1.69 -2.39
C LEU A 112 -8.02 -1.99 -2.63
N PHE A 113 -8.66 -1.25 -3.53
CA PHE A 113 -10.06 -1.46 -3.89
C PHE A 113 -10.31 -2.88 -4.40
N SER A 114 -9.57 -3.29 -5.45
CA SER A 114 -9.79 -4.58 -6.11
C SER A 114 -9.47 -5.76 -5.19
N SER A 115 -8.39 -5.68 -4.43
CA SER A 115 -7.99 -6.74 -3.50
C SER A 115 -8.95 -6.91 -2.32
N VAL A 116 -9.55 -5.83 -1.82
CA VAL A 116 -10.58 -5.92 -0.75
C VAL A 116 -11.86 -6.53 -1.30
N ASP A 117 -12.28 -6.13 -2.49
CA ASP A 117 -13.45 -6.72 -3.16
C ASP A 117 -13.27 -8.23 -3.42
N GLU A 118 -12.15 -8.63 -4.01
CA GLU A 118 -11.79 -10.03 -4.24
C GLU A 118 -11.76 -10.84 -2.95
N TRP A 119 -11.14 -10.29 -1.90
CA TRP A 119 -11.00 -10.99 -0.63
C TRP A 119 -12.34 -11.16 0.08
N LYS A 120 -13.23 -10.15 0.04
CA LYS A 120 -14.57 -10.25 0.61
C LYS A 120 -15.45 -11.27 -0.11
N LYS A 121 -15.26 -11.45 -1.41
CA LYS A 121 -15.92 -12.52 -2.18
C LYS A 121 -15.44 -13.92 -1.79
N LYS A 122 -14.18 -14.07 -1.37
CA LYS A 122 -13.60 -15.36 -0.96
C LYS A 122 -12.60 -15.22 0.20
N THR A 123 -13.13 -15.20 1.42
CA THR A 123 -12.36 -14.94 2.66
C THR A 123 -11.42 -16.08 3.07
N SER A 124 -11.49 -17.25 2.42
CA SER A 124 -10.59 -18.38 2.67
C SER A 124 -9.18 -18.20 2.12
N ARG A 125 -8.98 -17.19 1.25
CA ARG A 125 -7.66 -16.83 0.72
C ARG A 125 -7.00 -15.75 1.56
N PHE A 126 -5.67 -15.67 1.51
CA PHE A 126 -4.96 -14.57 2.14
C PHE A 126 -5.18 -13.26 1.35
N PHE A 127 -5.11 -12.14 2.06
CA PHE A 127 -5.25 -10.83 1.46
C PHE A 127 -3.95 -10.44 0.73
N ARG A 128 -4.04 -10.04 -0.54
CA ARG A 128 -2.88 -9.75 -1.41
C ARG A 128 -2.60 -8.26 -1.64
N GLY A 129 -3.48 -7.39 -1.15
CA GLY A 129 -3.38 -5.95 -1.36
C GLY A 129 -2.42 -5.24 -0.41
N PRO A 130 -2.43 -3.90 -0.42
CA PRO A 130 -1.49 -3.06 0.32
C PRO A 130 -1.84 -2.97 1.82
N ILE A 131 -1.78 -4.10 2.53
CA ILE A 131 -2.17 -4.16 3.95
C ILE A 131 -1.27 -3.29 4.83
N LEU A 132 0.01 -3.17 4.47
CA LEU A 132 0.97 -2.33 5.17
C LEU A 132 0.53 -0.86 5.15
N PHE A 133 0.11 -0.37 3.99
CA PHE A 133 -0.45 0.97 3.86
C PHE A 133 -1.67 1.15 4.76
N LEU A 134 -2.64 0.25 4.68
CA LEU A 134 -3.91 0.37 5.41
C LEU A 134 -3.68 0.40 6.93
N MET A 135 -2.77 -0.42 7.43
CA MET A 135 -2.38 -0.42 8.84
C MET A 135 -1.69 0.87 9.25
N LEU A 136 -0.70 1.33 8.49
CA LEU A 136 0.02 2.56 8.81
C LEU A 136 -0.91 3.77 8.77
N CYS A 137 -1.81 3.84 7.78
CA CYS A 137 -2.80 4.90 7.67
C CYS A 137 -3.78 4.89 8.86
N TYR A 138 -4.30 3.72 9.23
CA TYR A 138 -5.20 3.57 10.38
C TYR A 138 -4.52 3.94 11.70
N LEU A 139 -3.33 3.39 11.90
CA LEU A 139 -2.56 3.64 13.10
C LEU A 139 -2.14 5.11 13.18
N ASP A 140 -1.76 5.74 12.08
CA ASP A 140 -1.43 7.18 12.05
C ASP A 140 -2.62 8.02 12.48
N TRP A 141 -3.81 7.71 11.97
CA TRP A 141 -5.03 8.39 12.35
C TRP A 141 -5.35 8.23 13.85
N VAL A 142 -5.36 6.98 14.34
CA VAL A 142 -5.69 6.67 15.75
C VAL A 142 -4.65 7.24 16.72
N VAL A 143 -3.37 7.28 16.32
CA VAL A 143 -2.28 7.70 17.18
C VAL A 143 -2.04 9.21 17.17
N PHE A 144 -2.09 9.86 16.00
CA PHE A 144 -1.65 11.25 15.85
C PHE A 144 -2.81 12.24 15.68
N LYS A 145 -3.88 11.92 14.94
CA LYS A 145 -5.01 12.87 14.77
C LYS A 145 -5.83 13.06 16.05
N VAL A 146 -5.94 12.04 16.89
CA VAL A 146 -6.56 12.18 18.23
C VAL A 146 -5.72 13.09 19.15
N ARG A 147 -4.41 13.26 18.87
CA ARG A 147 -3.46 13.96 19.75
C ARG A 147 -2.93 15.28 19.17
N ASN A 148 -3.41 15.71 18.01
CA ASN A 148 -3.03 16.95 17.33
C ASN A 148 -1.50 17.14 17.16
N VAL A 149 -0.77 16.04 16.93
CA VAL A 149 0.69 16.04 16.80
C VAL A 149 1.09 16.33 15.36
N LYS A 150 2.11 17.19 15.15
CA LYS A 150 2.64 17.50 13.81
C LYS A 150 3.12 16.22 13.10
N HIS A 151 2.54 15.94 11.92
CA HIS A 151 2.96 14.83 11.07
C HIS A 151 4.39 15.05 10.55
N GLN A 152 5.19 13.99 10.50
CA GLN A 152 6.49 13.97 9.84
C GLN A 152 6.34 13.23 8.51
N PHE A 153 6.81 13.81 7.41
CA PHE A 153 6.76 13.18 6.10
C PHE A 153 8.02 12.33 5.82
N PRO A 154 7.89 11.10 5.27
CA PRO A 154 6.67 10.29 5.27
C PRO A 154 6.32 9.85 6.69
N THR A 155 5.03 9.60 6.93
CA THR A 155 4.53 9.18 8.25
C THR A 155 5.32 8.01 8.81
N LEU A 156 5.65 7.02 7.95
CA LEU A 156 6.44 5.85 8.31
C LEU A 156 7.74 6.20 9.07
N ARG A 157 8.39 7.33 8.77
CA ARG A 157 9.61 7.81 9.44
C ARG A 157 9.37 8.16 10.92
N GLY A 158 8.16 8.60 11.26
CA GLY A 158 7.77 8.99 12.61
C GLY A 158 7.54 7.82 13.57
N TRP A 159 7.46 6.58 13.07
CA TRP A 159 7.14 5.37 13.85
C TRP A 159 8.39 4.74 14.46
N THR A 160 8.93 5.32 15.54
CA THR A 160 10.05 4.74 16.33
C THR A 160 9.54 4.02 17.59
N ASN A 161 10.31 3.03 18.06
CA ASN A 161 9.98 2.23 19.25
C ASN A 161 9.64 3.09 20.48
N ASN A 162 10.28 4.25 20.65
CA ASN A 162 10.04 5.13 21.80
C ASN A 162 8.65 5.79 21.76
N LYS A 163 8.16 6.17 20.56
CA LYS A 163 6.81 6.75 20.37
C LYS A 163 5.70 5.70 20.45
N MET A 164 6.01 4.44 20.18
CA MET A 164 5.08 3.31 20.33
C MET A 164 4.97 2.81 21.78
N LYS A 165 6.07 2.87 22.55
CA LYS A 165 6.14 2.38 23.95
C LYS A 165 5.58 3.36 24.99
N SER A 166 5.45 4.66 24.68
CA SER A 166 4.88 5.67 25.58
C SER A 166 3.36 5.54 25.80
N LYS A 167 2.81 4.33 25.61
CA LYS A 167 1.36 4.02 25.59
C LYS A 167 0.99 2.78 26.43
N LYS A 168 1.87 2.33 27.33
CA LYS A 168 1.48 1.44 28.43
C LYS A 168 1.38 2.24 29.74
N LYS A 169 0.44 3.17 29.82
CA LYS A 169 -0.08 3.74 31.07
C LYS A 169 -1.50 4.18 30.79
#